data_AF-A0A2G8KVV5-F1
#
_entry.id   AF-A0A2G8KVV5-F1
#
_cell.length_a   1.000
_cell.length_b   1.000
_cell.length_c   1.000
_cell.angle_alpha   90.00
_cell.angle_beta   90.00
_cell.angle_gamma   90.00
#
_symmetry.space_group_name_H-M   'P 1'
#
loop_
_entity.id
_entity.type
_entity.pdbx_description
1 polymer ?
#
loop_
_entity_poly.entity_id
_entity_poly.type
_entity_poly.pdbx_seq_one_letter_code
_entity_poly.pdbx_strand_id
1 'polypeptide(L)'
;MQTTRVSILCSIPMTFYHCAPSREVHTSVRQWMSHKCLKMNDSKTEVLLISSKHLARKIECPSIIIGDHQVEPSDMAKSIGVIMDKHASMEDHITSVCRSAQYHLYNIGRIRKYLTREATEQLIHAFITSKLDYCNALFCGLPVKQIKRLQRLQNIAARIVTLTRTLIILPQYCMNFIGCQYHSGLGSKSFFLCSSARTTWHLHTCKI
;
A
#
# COMPACT_ATOMS: atom_id res chain seq x y z
N MET A 1 -22.96 -21.30 2.67
CA MET A 1 -23.08 -20.00 3.39
C MET A 1 -21.81 -19.21 3.18
N GLN A 2 -21.90 -18.03 2.57
CA GLN A 2 -20.74 -17.15 2.40
C GLN A 2 -20.49 -16.44 3.73
N THR A 3 -19.32 -16.67 4.34
CA THR A 3 -18.91 -16.04 5.59
C THR A 3 -18.10 -14.79 5.30
N THR A 4 -18.61 -13.62 5.66
CA THR A 4 -17.95 -12.33 5.38
C THR A 4 -17.05 -11.93 6.56
N ARG A 5 -15.82 -11.49 6.26
CA ARG A 5 -14.90 -10.94 7.26
C ARG A 5 -15.25 -9.47 7.48
N VAL A 6 -15.41 -9.08 8.74
CA VAL A 6 -15.53 -7.67 9.14
C VAL A 6 -14.31 -7.31 9.97
N SER A 7 -13.57 -6.29 9.56
CA SER A 7 -12.51 -5.69 10.37
C SER A 7 -13.10 -4.51 11.11
N ILE A 8 -13.16 -4.59 12.45
CA ILE A 8 -13.66 -3.49 13.27
C ILE A 8 -12.47 -2.59 13.59
N LEU A 9 -12.47 -1.40 13.00
CA LEU A 9 -11.49 -0.36 13.28
C LEU A 9 -12.07 0.59 14.32
N CYS A 10 -11.49 0.61 15.50
CA CYS A 10 -11.86 1.56 16.53
C CYS A 10 -10.86 2.72 16.52
N SER A 11 -11.29 3.87 15.98
CA SER A 11 -10.50 5.11 15.99
C SER A 11 -10.97 5.99 17.15
N ILE A 12 -10.09 6.31 18.09
CA ILE A 12 -10.43 7.14 19.25
C ILE A 12 -10.08 8.61 18.93
N PRO A 13 -11.04 9.55 18.97
CA PRO A 13 -10.74 10.97 18.89
C PRO A 13 -9.99 11.45 20.15
N MET A 14 -9.06 12.40 19.96
CA MET A 14 -8.07 12.91 20.93
C MET A 14 -8.60 13.41 22.29
N THR A 15 -9.91 13.44 22.52
CA THR A 15 -10.55 14.01 23.71
C THR A 15 -11.07 13.00 24.72
N PHE A 16 -11.02 11.69 24.44
CA PHE A 16 -11.52 10.66 25.36
C PHE A 16 -10.42 9.66 25.75
N TYR A 17 -10.02 9.69 27.04
CA TYR A 17 -9.07 8.74 27.64
C TYR A 17 -9.70 7.40 28.03
N HIS A 18 -11.02 7.27 27.92
CA HIS A 18 -11.70 5.99 27.94
C HIS A 18 -12.09 5.62 26.52
N CYS A 19 -11.63 4.45 26.07
CA CYS A 19 -12.34 3.69 25.04
C CYS A 19 -13.65 3.21 25.69
N ALA A 20 -14.59 4.12 25.91
CA ALA A 20 -15.96 3.71 26.13
C ALA A 20 -16.42 3.20 24.76
N PRO A 21 -16.63 1.87 24.59
CA PRO A 21 -17.23 1.40 23.36
C PRO A 21 -18.56 2.12 23.27
N SER A 22 -18.68 3.04 22.30
CA SER A 22 -19.98 3.53 21.88
C SER A 22 -20.81 2.27 21.65
N ARG A 23 -21.78 2.06 22.53
CA ARG A 23 -22.50 0.79 22.67
C ARG A 23 -22.83 0.22 21.30
N GLU A 24 -22.14 -0.87 20.98
CA GLU A 24 -22.60 -1.97 20.13
C GLU A 24 -22.84 -1.70 18.63
N VAL A 25 -21.93 -0.95 17.98
CA VAL A 25 -21.90 -0.90 16.50
C VAL A 25 -21.79 -2.31 15.90
N HIS A 26 -20.97 -3.19 16.51
CA HIS A 26 -20.79 -4.55 16.03
C HIS A 26 -22.06 -5.42 16.17
N THR A 27 -22.84 -5.26 17.24
CA THR A 27 -24.13 -5.96 17.43
C THR A 27 -25.16 -5.50 16.40
N SER A 28 -25.23 -4.19 16.16
CA SER A 28 -26.13 -3.59 15.15
C SER A 28 -25.79 -4.11 13.74
N VAL A 29 -24.50 -4.20 13.41
CA VAL A 29 -24.02 -4.77 12.14
C VAL A 29 -24.37 -6.26 12.05
N ARG A 30 -24.18 -7.03 13.13
CA ARG A 30 -24.57 -8.46 13.18
C ARG A 30 -26.07 -8.66 12.95
N GLN A 31 -26.91 -7.84 13.58
CA GLN A 31 -28.36 -7.90 13.41
C GLN A 31 -28.76 -7.57 11.97
N TRP A 32 -28.17 -6.53 11.38
CA TRP A 32 -28.40 -6.18 9.98
C TRP A 32 -27.97 -7.31 9.02
N MET A 33 -26.80 -7.93 9.26
CA MET A 33 -26.35 -9.09 8.46
C MET A 33 -27.32 -10.25 8.58
N SER A 34 -27.78 -10.55 9.79
CA SER A 34 -28.73 -11.64 10.05
C SER A 34 -30.06 -11.39 9.33
N HIS A 35 -30.56 -10.14 9.34
CA HIS A 35 -31.75 -9.73 8.60
C HIS A 35 -31.57 -9.85 7.08
N LYS A 36 -30.33 -9.77 6.57
CA LYS A 36 -29.96 -10.02 5.18
C LYS A 36 -29.55 -11.47 4.89
N CYS A 37 -29.84 -12.40 5.81
CA CYS A 37 -29.49 -13.82 5.70
C CYS A 37 -27.97 -14.08 5.55
N LEU A 38 -27.14 -13.20 6.12
CA LEU A 38 -25.68 -13.33 6.17
C LEU A 38 -25.22 -13.68 7.58
N LYS A 39 -24.24 -14.60 7.68
CA LYS A 39 -23.61 -14.99 8.95
C LYS A 39 -22.23 -14.34 9.08
N MET A 40 -22.01 -13.60 10.16
CA MET A 40 -20.70 -13.04 10.48
C MET A 40 -19.72 -14.15 10.88
N ASN A 41 -18.47 -14.04 10.44
CA ASN A 41 -17.43 -15.01 10.74
C ASN A 41 -16.66 -14.62 12.00
N ASP A 42 -17.20 -14.99 13.15
CA ASP A 42 -16.68 -14.56 14.46
C ASP A 42 -15.24 -15.02 14.70
N SER A 43 -14.84 -16.18 14.19
CA SER A 43 -13.45 -16.66 14.30
C SER A 43 -12.45 -15.91 13.42
N LYS A 44 -12.93 -15.14 12.42
CA LYS A 44 -12.11 -14.36 11.49
C LYS A 44 -12.17 -12.85 11.74
N THR A 45 -13.08 -12.41 12.62
CA THR A 45 -13.17 -11.01 13.04
C THR A 45 -12.03 -10.70 13.99
N GLU A 46 -11.23 -9.69 13.63
CA GLU A 46 -10.14 -9.19 14.45
C GLU A 46 -10.47 -7.74 14.84
N VAL A 47 -10.09 -7.37 16.05
CA VAL A 47 -10.19 -6.00 16.55
C VAL A 47 -8.81 -5.37 16.47
N LEU A 48 -8.70 -4.22 15.80
CA LEU A 48 -7.47 -3.44 15.76
C LEU A 48 -7.74 -2.08 16.39
N LEU A 49 -7.11 -1.81 17.54
CA LEU A 49 -7.10 -0.47 18.11
C LEU A 49 -6.02 0.36 17.42
N ILE A 50 -6.43 1.41 16.71
CA ILE A 50 -5.47 2.35 16.09
C ILE A 50 -5.30 3.56 17.01
N SER A 51 -4.08 3.79 17.47
CA SER A 51 -3.72 4.93 18.31
C SER A 51 -2.27 5.37 18.10
N SER A 52 -1.99 6.66 18.33
CA SER A 52 -0.60 7.13 18.35
C SER A 52 0.19 6.47 19.49
N LYS A 53 1.52 6.32 19.33
CA LYS A 53 2.38 5.74 20.38
C LYS A 53 2.27 6.46 21.73
N HIS A 54 1.99 7.76 21.71
CA HIS A 54 1.81 8.56 22.91
C HIS A 54 0.49 8.22 23.62
N LEU A 55 -0.57 8.01 22.85
CA LEU A 55 -1.91 7.72 23.35
C LEU A 55 -2.07 6.24 23.75
N ALA A 56 -1.39 5.32 23.06
CA ALA A 56 -1.40 3.90 23.36
C ALA A 56 -0.98 3.57 24.80
N ARG A 57 -0.15 4.40 25.44
CA ARG A 57 0.26 4.23 26.85
C ARG A 57 -0.82 4.64 27.85
N LYS A 58 -1.86 5.33 27.40
CA LYS A 58 -2.94 5.88 28.22
C LYS A 58 -4.27 5.20 27.97
N ILE A 59 -4.35 4.31 26.98
CA ILE A 59 -5.58 3.64 26.57
C ILE A 59 -5.39 2.14 26.71
N GLU A 60 -6.22 1.54 27.53
CA GLU A 60 -6.44 0.10 27.54
C GLU A 60 -7.63 -0.21 26.63
N CYS A 61 -7.43 -1.17 25.72
CA CYS A 61 -8.51 -1.70 24.89
C CYS A 61 -8.98 -3.00 25.53
N PRO A 62 -10.19 -3.04 26.11
CA PRO A 62 -10.71 -4.30 26.65
C PRO A 62 -11.02 -5.27 25.51
N SER A 63 -10.95 -6.56 25.82
CA SER A 63 -11.41 -7.63 24.94
C SER A 63 -12.87 -7.41 24.56
N ILE A 64 -13.21 -7.59 23.28
CA ILE A 64 -14.57 -7.39 22.77
C ILE A 64 -15.23 -8.75 22.56
N ILE A 65 -16.44 -8.93 23.09
CA ILE A 65 -17.24 -10.13 22.83
C ILE A 65 -17.97 -9.94 21.52
N ILE A 66 -17.70 -10.78 20.53
CA ILE A 66 -18.33 -10.80 19.21
C ILE A 66 -19.10 -12.13 19.09
N GLY A 67 -20.41 -12.09 19.36
CA GLY A 67 -21.23 -13.30 19.39
C GLY A 67 -20.84 -14.14 20.61
N ASP A 68 -20.40 -15.38 20.37
CA ASP A 68 -19.93 -16.29 21.42
C ASP A 68 -18.40 -16.27 21.60
N HIS A 69 -17.69 -15.41 20.85
CA HIS A 69 -16.23 -15.34 20.85
C HIS A 69 -15.72 -14.07 21.54
N GLN A 70 -14.83 -14.25 22.51
CA GLN A 70 -14.02 -13.15 23.05
C GLN A 70 -12.85 -12.89 22.12
N VAL A 71 -12.77 -11.68 21.58
CA VAL A 71 -11.73 -11.25 20.63
C VAL A 71 -10.83 -10.22 21.31
N GLU A 72 -9.57 -10.59 21.47
CA GLU A 72 -8.53 -9.69 21.95
C GLU A 72 -8.08 -8.70 20.87
N PRO A 73 -7.70 -7.47 21.24
CA PRO A 73 -7.10 -6.53 20.31
C PRO A 73 -5.80 -7.09 19.72
N SER A 74 -5.73 -7.15 18.39
CA SER A 74 -4.52 -7.52 17.68
C SER A 74 -3.59 -6.32 17.50
N ASP A 75 -2.27 -6.56 17.52
CA ASP A 75 -1.27 -5.55 17.19
C ASP A 75 -1.24 -5.20 15.69
N MET A 76 -1.69 -6.13 14.85
CA MET A 76 -1.72 -5.98 13.40
C MET A 76 -2.96 -6.65 12.80
N ALA A 77 -3.56 -6.04 11.78
CA ALA A 77 -4.63 -6.65 11.00
C ALA A 77 -4.38 -6.49 9.51
N LYS A 78 -4.70 -7.54 8.74
CA LYS A 78 -4.60 -7.50 7.28
C LYS A 78 -5.96 -7.20 6.66
N SER A 79 -6.12 -6.03 6.05
CA SER A 79 -7.33 -5.61 5.34
C SER A 79 -7.04 -5.45 3.84
N ILE A 80 -7.76 -6.20 3.00
CA ILE A 80 -7.68 -6.11 1.53
C ILE A 80 -6.21 -6.12 1.02
N GLY A 81 -5.35 -6.96 1.61
CA GLY A 81 -3.94 -7.07 1.23
C GLY A 81 -2.99 -6.08 1.92
N VAL A 82 -3.50 -5.04 2.58
CA VAL A 82 -2.75 -4.06 3.37
C VAL A 82 -2.57 -4.58 4.80
N ILE A 83 -1.37 -4.41 5.36
CA ILE A 83 -1.08 -4.72 6.76
C ILE A 83 -1.17 -3.41 7.53
N MET A 84 -2.10 -3.32 8.47
CA MET A 84 -2.26 -2.16 9.34
C MET A 84 -1.78 -2.54 10.73
N ASP A 85 -0.84 -1.77 11.26
CA ASP A 85 -0.37 -1.86 12.64
C ASP A 85 -1.21 -0.96 13.56
N LYS A 86 -1.22 -1.26 14.86
CA LYS A 86 -1.92 -0.48 15.89
C LYS A 86 -1.53 1.01 15.95
N HIS A 87 -0.43 1.40 15.31
CA HIS A 87 0.02 2.78 15.24
C HIS A 87 -0.14 3.43 13.87
N ALA A 88 -0.71 2.71 12.89
CA ALA A 88 -0.83 3.12 11.49
C ALA A 88 0.51 3.66 10.90
N SER A 89 1.65 3.11 11.34
CA SER A 89 2.97 3.50 10.87
C SER A 89 3.29 3.00 9.46
N MET A 90 2.54 1.99 8.97
CA MET A 90 2.68 1.38 7.65
C MET A 90 4.04 0.69 7.42
N GLU A 91 4.89 0.57 8.44
CA GLU A 91 6.26 0.06 8.31
C GLU A 91 6.29 -1.42 7.92
N ASP A 92 5.43 -2.24 8.52
CA ASP A 92 5.33 -3.66 8.22
C ASP A 92 4.79 -3.92 6.82
N HIS A 93 3.77 -3.16 6.40
CA HIS A 93 3.25 -3.22 5.05
C HIS A 93 4.33 -2.88 4.02
N ILE A 94 5.01 -1.75 4.19
CA ILE A 94 6.08 -1.32 3.28
C ILE A 94 7.22 -2.33 3.28
N THR A 95 7.55 -2.91 4.43
CA THR A 95 8.59 -3.95 4.52
C THR A 95 8.20 -5.20 3.76
N SER A 96 6.96 -5.65 3.87
CA SER A 96 6.41 -6.77 3.09
C SER A 96 6.43 -6.49 1.59
N VAL A 97 5.98 -5.31 1.17
CA VAL A 97 5.99 -4.88 -0.24
C VAL A 97 7.42 -4.81 -0.77
N CYS A 98 8.34 -4.18 -0.03
CA CYS A 98 9.75 -4.12 -0.40
C CYS A 98 10.37 -5.51 -0.55
N ARG A 99 10.13 -6.42 0.41
CA ARG A 99 10.67 -7.78 0.37
C ARG A 99 10.18 -8.55 -0.85
N SER A 100 8.87 -8.49 -1.13
CA SER A 100 8.27 -9.13 -2.30
C SER A 100 8.81 -8.53 -3.60
N ALA A 101 8.90 -7.20 -3.70
CA ALA A 101 9.44 -6.52 -4.87
C ALA A 101 10.92 -6.85 -5.10
N GLN A 102 11.74 -6.86 -4.06
CA GLN A 102 13.16 -7.23 -4.14
C GLN A 102 13.36 -8.66 -4.64
N TYR A 103 12.53 -9.60 -4.17
CA TYR A 103 12.56 -10.98 -4.64
C TYR A 103 12.32 -11.07 -6.16
N HIS A 104 11.29 -10.37 -6.67
CA HIS A 104 11.02 -10.33 -8.11
C HIS A 104 12.12 -9.61 -8.89
N LEU A 105 12.62 -8.48 -8.40
CA LEU A 105 13.73 -7.74 -9.03
C LEU A 105 15.00 -8.59 -9.12
N TYR A 106 15.34 -9.33 -8.06
CA TYR A 106 16.48 -10.24 -8.06
C TYR A 106 16.31 -11.32 -9.15
N ASN A 107 15.14 -11.94 -9.23
CA ASN A 107 14.88 -12.98 -10.21
C ASN A 107 14.90 -12.45 -11.65
N ILE A 108 14.25 -11.31 -11.92
CA ILE A 108 14.27 -10.66 -13.23
C ILE A 108 15.70 -10.25 -13.61
N GLY A 109 16.46 -9.71 -12.66
CA GLY A 109 17.86 -9.35 -12.86
C GLY A 109 18.74 -10.53 -13.30
N ARG A 110 18.49 -11.74 -12.76
CA ARG A 110 19.23 -12.95 -13.15
C ARG A 110 18.95 -13.40 -14.59
N ILE A 111 17.70 -13.31 -15.01
CA ILE A 111 17.28 -13.71 -16.37
C ILE A 111 17.42 -12.57 -17.39
N ARG A 112 17.76 -11.36 -16.94
CA ARG A 112 17.80 -10.14 -17.77
C ARG A 112 18.62 -10.28 -19.06
N LYS A 113 19.70 -11.07 -19.05
CA LYS A 113 20.54 -11.34 -20.23
C LYS A 113 19.82 -12.10 -21.36
N TYR A 114 18.72 -12.77 -21.04
CA TYR A 114 17.91 -13.55 -21.99
C TYR A 114 16.62 -12.81 -22.40
N LEU A 115 16.38 -11.62 -21.86
CA LEU A 115 15.16 -10.85 -22.09
C LEU A 115 15.45 -9.64 -22.97
N THR A 116 14.51 -9.34 -23.87
CA THR A 116 14.47 -8.04 -24.55
C THR A 116 14.13 -6.95 -23.54
N ARG A 117 14.43 -5.70 -23.91
CA ARG A 117 14.09 -4.53 -23.10
C ARG A 117 12.59 -4.45 -22.84
N GLU A 118 11.78 -4.58 -23.87
CA GLU A 118 10.31 -4.50 -23.79
C GLU A 118 9.71 -5.58 -22.88
N ALA A 119 10.17 -6.83 -23.01
CA ALA A 119 9.75 -7.90 -22.12
C ALA A 119 10.16 -7.64 -20.66
N THR A 120 11.34 -7.06 -20.45
CA THR A 120 11.80 -6.66 -19.11
C THR A 120 10.90 -5.56 -18.53
N GLU A 121 10.56 -4.54 -19.32
CA GLU A 121 9.63 -3.48 -18.92
C GLU A 121 8.29 -4.09 -18.49
N GLN A 122 7.68 -4.95 -19.31
CA GLN A 122 6.43 -5.63 -18.99
C GLN A 122 6.49 -6.42 -17.67
N LEU A 123 7.58 -7.16 -17.42
CA LEU A 123 7.76 -7.88 -16.15
C LEU A 123 7.88 -6.92 -14.96
N ILE A 124 8.62 -5.83 -15.10
CA ILE A 124 8.73 -4.81 -14.07
C ILE A 124 7.35 -4.19 -13.76
N HIS A 125 6.57 -3.86 -14.79
CA HIS A 125 5.20 -3.37 -14.61
C HIS A 125 4.31 -4.36 -13.88
N ALA A 126 4.32 -5.62 -14.33
CA ALA A 126 3.46 -6.67 -13.81
C ALA A 126 3.76 -7.00 -12.34
N PHE A 127 5.03 -6.99 -11.92
CA PHE A 127 5.43 -7.43 -10.58
C PHE A 127 5.74 -6.30 -9.59
N ILE A 128 6.19 -5.14 -10.07
CA ILE A 128 6.66 -4.04 -9.22
C ILE A 128 5.67 -2.90 -9.22
N THR A 129 5.37 -2.35 -10.39
CA THR A 129 4.50 -1.18 -10.52
C THR A 129 3.09 -1.50 -10.02
N SER A 130 2.51 -2.63 -10.42
CA SER A 130 1.21 -3.10 -9.95
C SER A 130 1.10 -3.16 -8.41
N LYS A 131 2.16 -3.57 -7.71
CA LYS A 131 2.19 -3.64 -6.24
C LYS A 131 2.28 -2.28 -5.58
N LEU A 132 2.98 -1.32 -6.22
CA LEU A 132 3.09 0.05 -5.73
C LEU A 132 1.79 0.83 -5.99
N ASP A 133 1.12 0.56 -7.11
CA ASP A 133 -0.12 1.24 -7.49
C ASP A 133 -1.33 0.77 -6.66
N TYR A 134 -1.35 -0.50 -6.24
CA TYR A 134 -2.47 -1.10 -5.48
C TYR A 134 -2.85 -0.31 -4.21
N CYS A 135 -1.91 0.41 -3.60
CA CYS A 135 -2.12 1.15 -2.34
C CYS A 135 -1.43 2.52 -2.33
N ASN A 136 -1.29 3.15 -3.49
CA ASN A 136 -0.58 4.44 -3.61
C ASN A 136 -1.13 5.54 -2.70
N ALA A 137 -2.45 5.58 -2.46
CA ALA A 137 -3.08 6.54 -1.55
C ALA A 137 -2.56 6.42 -0.10
N LEU A 138 -2.16 5.22 0.33
CA LEU A 138 -1.60 4.99 1.67
C LEU A 138 -0.15 5.45 1.79
N PHE A 139 0.50 5.78 0.68
CA PHE A 139 1.87 6.31 0.68
C PHE A 139 1.93 7.82 0.85
N CYS A 140 0.80 8.52 0.72
CA CYS A 140 0.69 9.95 0.99
C CYS A 140 0.94 10.23 2.48
N GLY A 141 1.87 11.13 2.79
CA GLY A 141 2.17 11.53 4.17
C GLY A 141 3.10 10.57 4.93
N LEU A 142 3.70 9.58 4.27
CA LEU A 142 4.70 8.71 4.90
C LEU A 142 5.97 9.46 5.29
N PRO A 143 6.70 9.02 6.33
CA PRO A 143 7.99 9.60 6.64
C PRO A 143 9.01 9.35 5.51
N VAL A 144 9.94 10.29 5.35
CA VAL A 144 10.94 10.29 4.25
C VAL A 144 11.76 9.00 4.19
N LYS A 145 12.00 8.35 5.34
CA LYS A 145 12.71 7.06 5.42
C LYS A 145 12.01 5.97 4.61
N GLN A 146 10.69 5.86 4.74
CA GLN A 146 9.85 4.88 4.05
C GLN A 146 9.77 5.20 2.55
N ILE A 147 9.56 6.47 2.22
CA ILE A 147 9.56 6.98 0.84
C ILE A 147 10.87 6.62 0.11
N LYS A 148 12.02 6.84 0.77
CA LYS A 148 13.35 6.45 0.26
C LYS A 148 13.52 4.95 0.06
N ARG A 149 12.81 4.09 0.79
CA ARG A 149 12.84 2.62 0.57
C ARG A 149 12.13 2.26 -0.72
N LEU A 150 10.94 2.83 -0.96
CA LEU A 150 10.18 2.61 -2.18
C LEU A 150 10.93 3.15 -3.40
N GLN A 151 11.52 4.35 -3.28
CA GLN A 151 12.36 4.94 -4.33
C GLN A 151 13.54 4.04 -4.71
N ARG A 152 14.19 3.38 -3.74
CA ARG A 152 15.28 2.44 -4.01
C ARG A 152 14.83 1.26 -4.86
N LEU A 153 13.62 0.74 -4.65
CA LEU A 153 13.07 -0.34 -5.49
C LEU A 153 12.88 0.13 -6.93
N GLN A 154 12.31 1.32 -7.11
CA GLN A 154 12.10 1.93 -8.42
C GLN A 154 13.44 2.17 -9.15
N ASN A 155 14.46 2.63 -8.43
CA ASN A 155 15.79 2.81 -9.00
C ASN A 155 16.44 1.48 -9.41
N ILE A 156 16.23 0.39 -8.64
CA ILE A 156 16.71 -0.95 -9.03
C ILE A 156 15.96 -1.43 -10.28
N ALA A 157 14.64 -1.27 -10.32
CA ALA A 157 13.81 -1.63 -11.46
C ALA A 157 14.26 -0.91 -12.74
N ALA A 158 14.49 0.41 -12.66
CA ALA A 158 15.00 1.20 -13.77
C ALA A 158 16.35 0.69 -14.27
N ARG A 159 17.29 0.39 -13.35
CA ARG A 159 18.61 -0.16 -13.72
C ARG A 159 18.52 -1.51 -14.41
N ILE A 160 17.59 -2.38 -14.00
CA ILE A 160 17.39 -3.67 -14.65
C ILE A 160 16.90 -3.46 -16.08
N VAL A 161 15.99 -2.52 -16.32
CA VAL A 161 15.50 -2.19 -17.67
C VAL A 161 16.61 -1.60 -18.53
N THR A 162 17.24 -0.51 -18.07
CA THR A 162 18.17 0.30 -18.85
C THR A 162 19.59 -0.24 -18.91
N LEU A 163 19.94 -1.20 -18.04
CA LEU A 163 21.31 -1.71 -17.87
C LEU A 163 22.36 -0.62 -17.52
N THR A 164 21.92 0.55 -17.07
CA THR A 164 22.81 1.68 -16.77
C THR A 164 23.35 1.64 -15.34
N ARG A 165 24.63 1.96 -15.15
CA ARG A 165 25.25 2.14 -13.82
C ARG A 165 24.90 3.46 -13.13
N THR A 166 24.38 4.44 -13.88
CA THR A 166 24.08 5.79 -13.38
C THR A 166 22.79 5.83 -12.55
N LEU A 167 22.78 6.66 -11.50
CA LEU A 167 21.60 6.96 -10.69
C LEU A 167 20.58 7.74 -11.53
N ILE A 168 19.60 7.04 -12.10
CA ILE A 168 18.39 7.71 -12.60
C ILE A 168 17.61 8.13 -11.34
N ILE A 169 17.64 9.42 -11.01
CA ILE A 169 16.77 9.99 -9.99
C ILE A 169 15.40 10.08 -10.65
N LEU A 170 14.61 9.01 -10.52
CA LEU A 170 13.20 9.09 -10.90
C LEU A 170 12.49 9.94 -9.85
N PRO A 171 11.79 11.03 -10.22
CA PRO A 171 10.95 11.73 -9.27
C PRO A 171 9.91 10.74 -8.72
N GLN A 172 9.68 10.79 -7.40
CA GLN A 172 8.81 9.89 -6.63
C GLN A 172 7.40 9.70 -7.24
N TYR A 173 6.96 10.62 -8.11
CA TYR A 173 5.64 10.69 -8.74
C TYR A 173 5.61 10.40 -10.25
N CYS A 174 6.75 10.15 -10.91
CA CYS A 174 6.80 10.06 -12.38
C CYS A 174 6.53 8.66 -12.97
N MET A 175 6.12 7.69 -12.16
CA MET A 175 5.83 6.34 -12.67
C MET A 175 4.33 6.06 -12.76
N ASN A 176 3.59 6.92 -13.46
CA ASN A 176 2.46 6.46 -14.28
C ASN A 176 3.05 5.71 -15.47
N PHE A 177 3.50 4.50 -15.18
CA PHE A 177 4.28 3.65 -16.07
C PHE A 177 3.40 3.02 -17.18
N ILE A 178 2.10 3.32 -17.21
CA ILE A 178 1.14 2.83 -18.22
C ILE A 178 1.31 3.52 -19.59
N GLY A 179 2.28 4.44 -19.77
CA GLY A 179 2.46 5.10 -21.09
C GLY A 179 3.80 5.77 -21.39
N CYS A 180 4.89 5.46 -20.67
CA CYS A 180 6.17 6.14 -20.91
C CYS A 180 7.10 5.29 -21.80
N GLN A 181 7.10 5.54 -23.11
CA GLN A 181 8.13 5.02 -24.01
C GLN A 181 9.43 5.80 -23.78
N TYR A 182 10.49 5.09 -23.37
CA TYR A 182 11.83 5.66 -23.30
C TYR A 182 12.44 5.69 -24.71
N HIS A 183 12.49 6.86 -25.34
CA HIS A 183 13.25 7.07 -26.58
C HIS A 183 14.70 7.48 -26.24
N SER A 184 15.66 6.62 -26.56
CA SER A 184 17.09 6.96 -26.54
C SER A 184 17.44 7.72 -27.82
N GLY A 185 17.23 9.04 -27.83
CA GLY A 185 17.62 9.90 -28.93
C GLY A 185 17.85 11.34 -28.47
N LEU A 186 19.08 11.82 -28.64
CA LEU A 186 19.52 13.22 -28.62
C LEU A 186 19.51 13.95 -27.26
N GLY A 187 20.64 13.83 -26.54
CA GLY A 187 21.41 14.99 -26.03
C GLY A 187 20.82 15.93 -24.99
N SER A 188 19.56 15.81 -24.56
CA SER A 188 18.97 16.70 -23.57
C SER A 188 18.05 15.94 -22.61
N LYS A 189 18.27 16.19 -21.31
CA LYS A 189 17.54 15.57 -20.19
C LYS A 189 16.10 16.11 -20.15
N SER A 190 15.23 15.59 -20.99
CA SER A 190 13.82 15.97 -21.02
C SER A 190 12.96 14.75 -20.72
N PHE A 191 12.28 14.77 -19.56
CA PHE A 191 11.28 13.78 -19.19
C PHE A 191 9.95 14.15 -19.85
N PHE A 192 9.39 13.27 -20.68
CA PHE A 192 8.04 13.41 -21.20
C PHE A 192 7.06 12.71 -20.25
N LEU A 193 6.12 13.46 -19.68
CA LEU A 193 4.98 12.91 -18.95
C LEU A 193 3.87 12.59 -19.96
N CYS A 194 3.58 11.31 -20.17
CA CYS A 194 2.38 10.88 -20.87
C CYS A 194 1.24 10.80 -19.86
N SER A 195 0.32 11.77 -19.88
CA SER A 195 -0.96 11.67 -19.17
C SER A 195 -1.98 11.04 -20.11
N SER A 196 -2.54 9.91 -19.71
CA SER A 196 -3.66 9.28 -20.40
C SER A 196 -4.94 10.10 -20.19
N ALA A 197 -5.19 11.06 -21.09
CA ALA A 197 -6.54 11.41 -21.51
C ALA A 197 -6.45 12.03 -22.91
N ARG A 198 -7.30 11.56 -23.82
CA ARG A 198 -7.32 11.90 -25.24
C ARG A 198 -7.42 13.42 -25.50
N THR A 199 -6.81 13.81 -26.62
CA THR A 199 -6.98 15.03 -27.44
C THR A 199 -6.35 16.34 -26.96
N THR A 200 -5.45 16.85 -27.81
CA THR A 200 -4.75 18.16 -27.87
C THR A 200 -3.43 18.31 -27.10
N TRP A 201 -2.36 18.49 -27.88
CA TRP A 201 -0.99 18.72 -27.44
C TRP A 201 -0.79 20.21 -27.16
N HIS A 202 -0.61 20.58 -25.89
CA HIS A 202 -0.08 21.90 -25.56
C HIS A 202 1.26 21.75 -24.83
N LEU A 203 2.30 22.27 -25.47
CA LEU A 203 3.65 22.42 -24.93
C LEU A 203 3.60 23.32 -23.70
N HIS A 204 3.76 22.74 -22.51
CA HIS A 204 4.15 23.50 -21.34
C HIS A 204 5.60 23.14 -20.99
N THR A 205 6.52 24.02 -21.38
CA THR A 205 7.88 24.02 -20.86
C THR A 205 7.85 24.53 -19.43
N CYS A 206 7.97 23.66 -18.44
CA CYS A 206 8.25 24.10 -17.07
C CYS A 206 9.76 24.20 -16.92
N LYS A 207 10.28 25.44 -16.93
CA LYS A 207 11.64 25.74 -16.44
C LYS A 207 11.65 25.49 -14.93
N ILE A 208 12.73 24.86 -14.47
CA ILE A 208 13.08 24.71 -13.04
C ILE A 208 13.31 26.10 -12.44
#